data_AF-A0A8S9KJU3-F1
#
_entry.id   AF-A0A8S9KJU3-F1
#
_cell.length_a   1.000
_cell.length_b   1.000
_cell.length_c   1.000
_cell.angle_alpha   90.00
_cell.angle_beta   90.00
_cell.angle_gamma   90.00
#
_symmetry.space_group_name_H-M   'P 1'
#
loop_
_entity.id
_entity.type
_entity.pdbx_description
1 polymer ?
#
loop_
_entity_poly.entity_id
_entity_poly.type
_entity_poly.pdbx_seq_one_letter_code
_entity_poly.pdbx_strand_id
1 'polypeptide(L)'
;MCRCQNLALQDPTTETFAAAAEAYDRWNKLASIEEKFFRQKSCVRWLGAGDRNTVFFHQAVQTRTSRNIIKRLVNGAGETLTKMSDIKREAVQHF
;
A
#
# COMPACT_ATOMS: atom_id res chain seq x y z
N MET A 1 -19.06 3.53 -2.20
CA MET A 1 -19.57 2.92 -0.96
C MET A 1 -20.37 3.92 -0.13
N CYS A 2 -19.75 4.90 0.57
CA CYS A 2 -20.49 5.82 1.49
C CYS A 2 -21.67 6.57 0.85
N ARG A 3 -21.53 7.06 -0.39
CA ARG A 3 -22.63 7.75 -1.09
C ARG A 3 -23.82 6.82 -1.36
N CYS A 4 -23.56 5.61 -1.89
CA CYS A 4 -24.60 4.63 -2.20
C CYS A 4 -25.27 4.08 -0.93
N GLN A 5 -24.51 3.86 0.15
CA GLN A 5 -25.05 3.47 1.45
C GLN A 5 -25.94 4.55 2.05
N ASN A 6 -25.52 5.82 2.02
CA ASN A 6 -26.35 6.94 2.50
C ASN A 6 -27.63 7.08 1.69
N LEU A 7 -27.57 6.88 0.37
CA LEU A 7 -28.76 6.87 -0.49
C LEU A 7 -29.71 5.72 -0.14
N ALA A 8 -29.22 4.51 0.09
CA ALA A 8 -30.05 3.38 0.52
C ALA A 8 -30.70 3.61 1.91
N LEU A 9 -30.04 4.35 2.80
CA LEU A 9 -30.60 4.71 4.12
C LEU A 9 -31.65 5.83 4.04
N GLN A 10 -31.51 6.75 3.07
CA GLN A 10 -32.44 7.87 2.88
C GLN A 10 -33.67 7.49 2.04
N ASP A 11 -33.49 6.61 1.06
CA ASP A 11 -34.54 6.13 0.16
C ASP A 11 -34.39 4.60 -0.04
N PRO A 12 -34.99 3.78 0.85
CA PRO A 12 -34.82 2.34 0.84
C PRO A 12 -35.68 1.69 -0.26
N THR A 13 -35.12 1.59 -1.46
CA THR A 13 -35.72 0.93 -2.62
C THR A 13 -34.82 -0.20 -3.10
N THR A 14 -35.38 -1.16 -3.84
CA THR A 14 -34.62 -2.29 -4.39
C THR A 14 -33.41 -1.82 -5.21
N GLU A 15 -33.54 -0.71 -5.94
CA GLU A 15 -32.47 -0.14 -6.75
C GLU A 15 -31.36 0.49 -5.90
N THR A 16 -31.70 1.26 -4.86
CA THR A 16 -30.69 1.87 -3.99
C THR A 16 -29.94 0.82 -3.17
N PHE A 17 -30.61 -0.24 -2.73
CA PHE A 17 -29.96 -1.38 -2.09
C PHE A 17 -29.06 -2.16 -3.04
N ALA A 18 -29.49 -2.40 -4.29
CA ALA A 18 -28.66 -3.06 -5.30
C ALA A 18 -27.39 -2.26 -5.60
N ALA A 19 -27.51 -0.94 -5.78
CA ALA A 19 -26.38 -0.04 -6.00
C ALA A 19 -25.42 0.01 -4.79
N ALA A 20 -25.96 -0.04 -3.56
CA ALA A 20 -25.15 -0.12 -2.36
C ALA A 20 -24.39 -1.45 -2.25
N ALA A 21 -25.04 -2.58 -2.60
CA ALA A 21 -24.42 -3.91 -2.62
C ALA A 21 -23.28 -4.00 -3.64
N GLU A 22 -23.50 -3.53 -4.88
CA GLU A 22 -22.45 -3.52 -5.90
C GLU A 22 -21.25 -2.67 -5.48
N ALA A 23 -21.51 -1.49 -4.91
CA ALA A 23 -20.47 -0.60 -4.40
C ALA A 23 -19.69 -1.23 -3.22
N TYR A 24 -20.35 -2.05 -2.41
CA TYR A 24 -19.74 -2.78 -1.30
C TYR A 24 -18.84 -3.93 -1.80
N ASP A 25 -19.30 -4.72 -2.76
CA ASP A 25 -18.52 -5.80 -3.37
C ASP A 25 -17.27 -5.28 -4.06
N ARG A 26 -17.41 -4.19 -4.83
CA ARG A 26 -16.27 -3.52 -5.46
C ARG A 26 -15.26 -3.05 -4.42
N TRP A 27 -15.71 -2.46 -3.32
CA TRP A 27 -14.83 -2.01 -2.25
C TRP A 27 -14.11 -3.17 -1.57
N ASN A 28 -14.80 -4.25 -1.23
CA ASN A 28 -14.21 -5.45 -0.63
C ASN A 28 -13.13 -6.06 -1.53
N LYS A 29 -13.39 -6.12 -2.84
CA LYS A 29 -12.42 -6.62 -3.81
C LYS A 29 -11.13 -5.78 -3.82
N LEU A 30 -11.27 -4.45 -3.86
CA LEU A 30 -10.13 -3.54 -3.83
C LEU A 30 -9.36 -3.62 -2.50
N ALA A 31 -10.08 -3.64 -1.37
CA ALA A 31 -9.47 -3.76 -0.04
C ALA A 31 -8.68 -5.08 0.11
N SER A 32 -9.20 -6.20 -0.43
CA SER A 32 -8.49 -7.48 -0.41
C SER A 32 -7.21 -7.46 -1.26
N ILE A 33 -7.24 -6.79 -2.41
CA ILE A 33 -6.05 -6.63 -3.27
C ILE A 33 -5.00 -5.77 -2.55
N GLU A 34 -5.41 -4.67 -1.94
CA GLU A 34 -4.53 -3.77 -1.18
C GLU A 34 -3.86 -4.49 -0.01
N GLU A 35 -4.63 -5.25 0.78
CA GLU A 35 -4.11 -6.05 1.89
C GLU A 35 -3.06 -7.06 1.42
N LYS A 36 -3.34 -7.81 0.34
CA LYS A 36 -2.40 -8.78 -0.24
C LYS A 36 -1.11 -8.09 -0.71
N PHE A 37 -1.22 -6.94 -1.36
CA PHE A 37 -0.08 -6.15 -1.82
C PHE A 37 0.82 -5.72 -0.65
N PHE A 38 0.25 -5.14 0.40
CA PHE A 38 1.05 -4.70 1.56
C PHE A 38 1.59 -5.88 2.38
N ARG A 39 0.86 -7.00 2.46
CA ARG A 39 1.39 -8.23 3.08
C ARG A 39 2.64 -8.72 2.36
N GLN A 40 2.60 -8.82 1.03
CA GLN A 40 3.75 -9.22 0.22
C GLN A 40 4.92 -8.24 0.41
N LYS A 41 4.65 -6.93 0.32
CA LYS A 41 5.66 -5.88 0.43
C LYS A 41 6.30 -5.75 1.81
N SER A 42 5.55 -6.02 2.89
CA SER A 42 6.09 -6.02 4.26
C SER A 42 7.01 -7.21 4.55
N CYS A 43 6.83 -8.31 3.80
CA CYS A 43 7.39 -9.64 4.04
C CYS A 43 7.12 -10.20 5.45
N VAL A 44 6.01 -9.79 6.08
CA VAL A 44 5.54 -10.40 7.32
C VAL A 44 4.94 -11.78 6.98
N ARG A 45 5.51 -12.84 7.57
CA ARG A 45 5.13 -14.25 7.28
C ARG A 45 4.15 -14.85 8.27
N TRP A 46 4.08 -14.31 9.48
CA TRP A 46 3.31 -14.88 10.59
C TRP A 46 1.86 -14.38 10.66
N LEU A 47 1.52 -13.30 9.94
CA LEU A 47 0.16 -12.80 9.79
C LEU A 47 -0.48 -13.29 8.49
N GLY A 48 -1.66 -13.86 8.60
CA GLY A 48 -2.49 -14.26 7.47
C GLY A 48 -3.02 -13.06 6.67
N ALA A 49 -3.49 -13.30 5.45
CA ALA A 49 -4.31 -12.33 4.73
C ALA A 49 -5.78 -12.65 5.04
N GLY A 50 -6.60 -11.64 5.32
CA GLY A 50 -8.02 -11.83 5.65
C GLY A 50 -8.44 -11.17 6.97
N ASP A 51 -7.49 -10.74 7.79
CA ASP A 51 -7.77 -10.00 9.03
C ASP A 51 -8.11 -8.52 8.77
N ARG A 52 -8.14 -8.10 7.49
CA ARG A 52 -8.34 -6.70 7.05
C ARG A 52 -7.34 -5.74 7.70
N ASN A 53 -6.18 -6.23 8.10
CA ASN A 53 -5.21 -5.48 8.89
C ASN A 53 -4.26 -4.64 8.00
N THR A 54 -4.84 -3.88 7.08
CA THR A 54 -4.10 -3.08 6.09
C THR A 54 -3.21 -2.02 6.74
N VAL A 55 -3.65 -1.43 7.86
CA VAL A 55 -2.88 -0.44 8.63
C VAL A 55 -1.57 -1.02 9.13
N PHE A 56 -1.61 -2.23 9.71
CA PHE A 56 -0.42 -2.91 10.20
C PHE A 56 0.58 -3.18 9.07
N PHE A 57 0.12 -3.77 7.95
CA PHE A 57 1.02 -4.07 6.83
C PHE A 57 1.59 -2.81 6.21
N HIS A 58 0.81 -1.72 6.13
CA HIS A 58 1.27 -0.43 5.65
C HIS A 58 2.37 0.15 6.56
N GLN A 59 2.15 0.15 7.88
CA GLN A 59 3.16 0.59 8.85
C GLN A 59 4.43 -0.27 8.78
N ALA A 60 4.30 -1.60 8.70
CA ALA A 60 5.41 -2.51 8.56
C ALA A 60 6.23 -2.24 7.29
N VAL A 61 5.57 -1.95 6.16
CA VAL A 61 6.25 -1.52 4.92
C VAL A 61 7.00 -0.21 5.12
N GLN A 62 6.41 0.79 5.78
CA GLN A 62 7.08 2.07 6.02
C GLN A 62 8.31 1.92 6.91
N THR A 63 8.19 1.17 8.02
CA THR A 63 9.32 0.90 8.92
C THR A 63 10.44 0.16 8.19
N ARG A 64 10.11 -0.87 7.40
CA ARG A 64 11.09 -1.60 6.59
C ARG A 64 11.76 -0.72 5.56
N THR A 65 10.99 0.12 4.86
CA THR A 65 11.52 1.05 3.85
C THR A 65 12.47 2.05 4.50
N SER A 66 12.09 2.63 5.64
CA SER A 66 12.93 3.58 6.39
C SER A 66 14.24 2.95 6.90
N ARG A 67 14.20 1.68 7.32
CA ARG A 67 15.40 0.94 7.76
C ARG A 67 16.33 0.58 6.60
N ASN A 68 15.77 0.21 5.45
CA ASN A 68 16.56 -0.31 4.32
C ASN A 68 16.98 0.78 3.31
N ILE A 69 16.57 2.03 3.51
CA ILE A 69 16.93 3.13 2.62
C ILE A 69 18.42 3.45 2.75
N ILE A 70 19.14 3.47 1.62
CA ILE A 70 20.53 3.95 1.58
C ILE A 70 20.49 5.48 1.71
N LYS A 71 20.92 5.99 2.87
CA LYS A 71 20.94 7.43 3.15
C LYS A 71 22.20 8.12 2.64
N ARG A 72 23.28 7.34 2.46
CA ARG A 72 24.58 7.84 2.05
C ARG A 72 25.32 6.76 1.28
N LEU A 73 25.90 7.13 0.14
CA LEU A 73 26.75 6.27 -0.70
C LEU A 73 28.03 7.03 -1.02
N VAL A 74 29.17 6.35 -1.05
CA VAL A 74 30.44 6.93 -1.51
C VAL A 74 30.75 6.33 -2.88
N ASN A 75 30.98 7.17 -3.89
CA ASN A 75 31.29 6.71 -5.25
C ASN A 75 32.79 6.40 -5.42
N GLY A 76 33.17 5.90 -6.59
CA GLY A 76 34.58 5.59 -6.92
C GLY A 76 35.52 6.79 -6.89
N ALA A 77 34.99 8.02 -7.01
CA ALA A 77 35.76 9.27 -6.89
C ALA A 77 35.93 9.76 -5.44
N GLY A 78 35.37 9.05 -4.46
CA GLY A 78 35.39 9.43 -3.04
C GLY A 78 34.34 10.48 -2.66
N GLU A 79 33.44 10.85 -3.56
CA GLU A 79 32.35 11.80 -3.28
C GLU A 79 31.21 11.12 -2.53
N THR A 80 30.64 11.86 -1.59
CA THR A 80 29.54 11.38 -0.75
C THR A 80 28.18 11.81 -1.33
N LEU A 81 27.42 10.85 -1.83
CA LEU A 81 26.07 11.03 -2.35
C LEU A 81 25.05 10.86 -1.22
N THR A 82 24.22 11.88 -0.99
CA THR A 82 23.14 11.87 0.01
C THR A 82 21.75 11.98 -0.61
N LYS A 83 21.66 12.45 -1.85
CA LYS A 83 20.38 12.55 -2.58
C LYS A 83 20.03 11.21 -3.18
N MET A 84 18.78 10.79 -2.97
CA MET A 84 18.25 9.52 -3.48
C MET A 84 18.36 9.39 -5.01
N SER A 85 18.21 10.49 -5.75
CA SER A 85 18.39 10.51 -7.20
C SER A 85 19.82 10.15 -7.62
N ASP A 86 20.81 10.68 -6.91
CA ASP A 86 22.21 10.48 -7.24
C ASP A 86 22.66 9.07 -6.83
N ILE A 87 22.21 8.60 -5.67
CA ILE A 87 22.42 7.21 -5.21
C ILE A 87 21.86 6.21 -6.21
N LYS A 88 20.66 6.45 -6.76
CA LYS A 88 20.06 5.59 -7.79
C LYS A 88 20.87 5.57 -9.09
N ARG A 89 21.32 6.75 -9.55
CA ARG A 89 22.12 6.87 -10.77
C ARG A 89 23.45 6.15 -10.64
N GLU A 90 24.16 6.36 -9.52
CA GLU A 90 25.43 5.69 -9.22
C GLU A 90 25.25 4.17 -9.15
N ALA A 91 24.19 3.69 -8.48
CA ALA A 91 23.91 2.26 -8.40
C ALA A 91 23.70 1.64 -9.80
N VAL A 92 23.02 2.32 -10.71
CA VAL A 92 22.84 1.82 -12.10
C VAL A 92 24.14 1.89 -12.90
N GLN A 93 25.00 2.88 -12.65
CA GLN A 93 26.28 3.02 -13.35
C GLN A 93 27.33 2.01 -12.91
N HIS A 94 27.24 1.52 -11.67
CA HIS A 94 28.22 0.60 -11.11
C HIS A 94 28.01 -0.87 -11.54
N PHE A 95 26.78 -1.26 -11.87
CA PHE A 95 26.41 -2.61 -12.34
C PHE A 95 26.25 -2.68 -13.85
#